data_AF-A0A0G1GKI5-F1
#
_entry.id   AF-A0A0G1GKI5-F1
#
_cell.length_a   1.000
_cell.length_b   1.000
_cell.length_c   1.000
_cell.angle_alpha   90.00
_cell.angle_beta   90.00
_cell.angle_gamma   90.00
#
_symmetry.space_group_name_H-M   'P 1'
#
loop_
_entity.id
_entity.type
_entity.pdbx_description
1 polymer ?
#
loop_
_entity_poly.entity_id
_entity_poly.type
_entity_poly.pdbx_seq_one_letter_code
_entity_poly.pdbx_strand_id
1 'polypeptide(L)' 'MKCNRCGHQSPKGSSFCENCGLQLIHKIEESGAGQAISDVVFV' A
#
# COMPACT_ATOMS: atom_id res chain seq x y z
N MET A 1 -5.36 -8.18 0.63
CA MET A 1 -4.61 -9.43 0.93
C MET A 1 -4.97 -9.91 2.32
N LYS A 2 -5.09 -11.22 2.55
CA LYS A 2 -5.39 -11.76 3.88
C LYS A 2 -4.10 -11.93 4.65
N CYS A 3 -4.04 -11.42 5.87
CA CYS A 3 -2.90 -11.59 6.75
C CYS A 3 -2.84 -13.04 7.24
N ASN A 4 -1.69 -13.70 7.07
CA ASN A 4 -1.50 -15.09 7.51
C ASN A 4 -1.35 -15.23 9.03
N ARG A 5 -1.19 -14.11 9.75
CA ARG A 5 -1.02 -14.11 11.22
C ARG A 5 -2.32 -13.89 11.97
N CYS A 6 -3.18 -12.98 11.51
CA CYS A 6 -4.43 -12.64 12.19
C CYS A 6 -5.68 -12.92 11.36
N GLY A 7 -5.53 -13.24 10.07
CA GLY A 7 -6.66 -13.43 9.16
C GLY A 7 -7.34 -12.14 8.70
N HIS A 8 -6.88 -10.97 9.16
CA HIS A 8 -7.42 -9.67 8.77
C HIS A 8 -7.17 -9.38 7.29
N GLN A 9 -8.09 -8.68 6.65
CA GLN A 9 -8.03 -8.36 5.23
C GLN A 9 -7.48 -6.94 5.03
N SER A 10 -6.20 -6.84 4.69
CA SER A 10 -5.56 -5.55 4.44
C SER A 10 -5.73 -5.09 3.00
N PRO A 11 -5.91 -3.78 2.75
CA PRO A 11 -6.06 -3.23 1.40
C PRO A 11 -4.77 -3.41 0.59
N LYS A 12 -4.90 -3.41 -0.75
CA LYS A 12 -3.76 -3.54 -1.65
C LYS A 12 -2.95 -2.24 -1.59
N GLY A 13 -1.72 -2.29 -1.09
CA GLY A 13 -0.81 -1.14 -0.95
C GLY A 13 -0.31 -0.90 0.48
N SER A 14 -0.87 -1.57 1.48
CA SER A 14 -0.42 -1.42 2.87
C SER A 14 0.81 -2.28 3.17
N SER A 15 1.94 -1.64 3.45
CA SER A 15 3.21 -2.32 3.80
C SER A 15 3.14 -3.14 5.10
N PHE A 16 2.11 -2.94 5.91
CA PHE A 16 1.89 -3.63 7.18
C PHE A 16 0.40 -3.86 7.43
N CYS A 17 0.11 -4.91 8.19
CA CYS A 17 -1.25 -5.20 8.60
C CYS A 17 -1.65 -4.28 9.75
N GLU A 18 -2.70 -3.47 9.55
CA GLU A 18 -3.24 -2.53 10.53
C GLU A 18 -3.74 -3.19 11.84
N ASN A 19 -4.08 -4.48 11.79
CA ASN A 19 -4.64 -5.18 12.96
C ASN A 19 -3.57 -5.89 13.82
N CYS A 20 -2.47 -6.35 13.22
CA CYS A 20 -1.46 -7.15 13.95
C CYS A 20 -0.03 -6.64 13.81
N GLY A 21 0.20 -5.62 12.97
CA GLY A 21 1.53 -5.06 12.71
C GLY A 21 2.44 -5.96 11.86
N LEU A 22 1.92 -7.06 11.28
CA LEU A 22 2.72 -7.91 10.42
C LEU A 22 3.13 -7.14 9.15
N GLN A 23 4.43 -7.15 8.82
CA GLN A 23 4.90 -6.60 7.54
C GLN A 23 4.34 -7.43 6.38
N LEU A 24 3.54 -6.78 5.54
CA LEU A 24 2.99 -7.35 4.34
C LEU A 24 3.92 -6.91 3.20
N ILE A 25 4.73 -7.84 2.69
CA ILE A 25 5.62 -7.54 1.56
C ILE A 25 4.75 -7.36 0.31
N HIS A 26 4.33 -6.13 0.06
CA HIS A 26 3.72 -5.74 -1.20
C HIS A 26 4.81 -5.61 -2.24
N LYS A 27 4.95 -6.66 -3.07
CA LYS A 27 5.62 -6.49 -4.35
C LYS A 27 4.79 -5.47 -5.14
N ILE A 28 5.45 -4.40 -5.56
CA ILE A 28 4.84 -3.24 -6.18
C ILE A 28 4.09 -3.71 -7.44
N GLU A 29 2.76 -3.69 -7.40
CA GLU A 29 1.85 -3.69 -8.55
C GLU A 29 0.81 -2.58 -8.33
N GLU A 30 1.32 -1.35 -8.47
CA GLU A 30 0.72 -0.19 -9.18
C GLU A 30 -0.77 0.13 -9.04
N SER A 31 -1.40 -0.15 -7.90
CA SER A 31 -2.78 0.33 -7.64
C SER A 31 -2.80 1.65 -6.86
N GLY A 32 -2.42 2.73 -7.54
CA GLY A 32 -3.12 4.03 -7.49
C GLY A 32 -3.24 4.83 -6.18
N ALA A 33 -2.14 5.17 -5.51
CA ALA A 33 -2.11 6.30 -4.56
C ALA A 33 -0.70 6.94 -4.47
N GLY A 34 -0.08 7.18 -5.63
CA GLY A 34 1.13 7.98 -5.76
C GLY A 34 0.76 9.43 -6.05
N GLN A 35 0.25 10.12 -5.04
CA GLN A 35 0.14 11.57 -5.07
C GLN A 35 1.53 12.16 -4.88
N ALA A 36 2.23 12.46 -5.98
CA ALA A 36 3.36 13.37 -5.96
C ALA A 36 3.68 13.89 -7.37
N ILE A 37 3.36 15.17 -7.53
CA ILE A 37 4.16 16.20 -8.21
C ILE A 37 4.55 15.98 -9.68
N SER A 38 3.93 16.75 -10.56
CA SER A 38 4.56 17.20 -11.80
C SER A 38 4.01 18.57 -12.14
N ASP A 39 4.59 19.56 -11.47
CA ASP A 39 5.14 20.76 -12.10
C ASP A 39 4.66 21.00 -13.55
N VAL A 40 3.51 21.64 -13.71
CA VAL A 40 3.22 22.39 -14.94
C VAL A 40 3.50 23.85 -14.61
N VAL A 41 4.77 24.12 -14.30
CA VAL A 41 5.39 25.39 -14.66
C VAL A 41 5.70 25.27 -16.15
N PHE A 42 4.70 25.52 -16.98
CA PHE A 42 4.92 25.82 -18.39
C PHE A 42 4.43 27.25 -18.63
N VAL A 43 5.41 28.16 -18.61
CA VAL A 43 5.51 29.46 -19.32
C VAL A 43 4.32 30.41 -19.25
#